data_AF-M3VHC3-F1
#
_entry.id   AF-M3VHC3-F1
#
_cell.length_a   1.000
_cell.length_b   1.000
_cell.length_c   1.000
_cell.angle_alpha   90.00
_cell.angle_beta   90.00
_cell.angle_gamma   90.00
#
_symmetry.space_group_name_H-M   'P 1'
#
loop_
_entity.id
_entity.type
_entity.pdbx_description
1 polymer ?
#
loop_
_entity_poly.entity_id
_entity_poly.type
_entity_poly.pdbx_seq_one_letter_code
_entity_poly.pdbx_strand_id
1 'polypeptide(L)'
;MSKPHSDEPTLPDDVSASDLDPEIRRDLQALDRTTADRVARHLVMASDLLGVDPDAALAHARAARARGARVGVIRETAGIAAYNAGEWQEAITELRAARRMTGADELLPLIADSERGLGRPERAVEIAESEDGRALTGEEALEMLIVASGACLDLGQPERSVALLETGDLRPGRVGSDAARLFYAYASSLEAAGRRADALTWFQNAAAADVEDLTDAEFRLMDLTAVEPESTDGVVDGKDAGSGTESTSLGAHYDTLLFDLDGTLFAGASALPHAVSAVNDAAAGVLFVTNNASRSPDEVADHLAALGFSAHSDQVVTSAQAGATLVAERVPAGSTVLVVGAQSLRDEISARGLVVVDSADDNPAAVVQGHSPDTGWAELSEAALAVRNGAVWVACNVDTTLPNERGLLVGNGSMVAAVKSATGAEPLVAGKPAAPIMRDALSRGEGRRPLVVGDRLDTDIAGAHTVGLDSLLVLTGVSTAVDMLAAGPNCRPTYVAANGLAGLASDAESLRIGPHDDWRVQVIDEHVTVASRGASDPLALLPTLAHAVWTADVGTRDLRIAAEDDTAAEALEAVGLAALR
;
A
#
# COMPACT_ATOMS: atom_id res chain seq x y z
N MET A 1 -46.31 28.67 -17.08
CA MET A 1 -44.84 28.60 -17.14
C MET A 1 -44.30 29.28 -15.89
N SER A 2 -43.92 28.51 -14.87
CA SER A 2 -43.33 29.08 -13.65
C SER A 2 -41.93 29.61 -13.99
N LYS A 3 -41.57 30.79 -13.48
CA LYS A 3 -40.23 31.37 -13.65
C LYS A 3 -39.18 30.38 -13.12
N PRO A 4 -38.04 30.19 -13.79
CA PRO A 4 -36.95 29.40 -13.23
C PRO A 4 -36.48 30.05 -11.93
N HIS A 5 -36.39 29.26 -10.85
CA HIS A 5 -35.67 29.70 -9.65
C HIS A 5 -34.22 29.95 -10.07
N SER A 6 -33.66 31.10 -9.70
CA SER A 6 -32.32 31.55 -10.14
C SER A 6 -31.18 30.62 -9.74
N ASP A 7 -31.43 29.67 -8.85
CA ASP A 7 -30.43 28.80 -8.23
C ASP A 7 -30.66 27.31 -8.59
N GLU A 8 -31.44 27.03 -9.63
CA GLU A 8 -31.67 25.65 -10.06
C GLU A 8 -30.48 25.13 -10.89
N PRO A 9 -29.89 23.97 -10.52
CA PRO A 9 -28.78 23.41 -11.27
C PRO A 9 -29.21 22.97 -12.67
N THR A 10 -28.30 23.10 -13.62
CA THR A 10 -28.55 22.79 -15.04
C THR A 10 -28.65 21.28 -15.22
N LEU A 11 -29.69 20.82 -15.93
CA LEU A 11 -29.82 19.41 -16.31
C LEU A 11 -29.10 19.18 -17.64
N PRO A 12 -28.16 18.22 -17.70
CA PRO A 12 -27.58 17.78 -18.96
C PRO A 12 -28.65 17.24 -19.94
N ASP A 13 -28.40 17.40 -21.24
CA ASP A 13 -29.34 17.00 -22.30
C ASP A 13 -29.39 15.48 -22.52
N ASP A 14 -28.35 14.77 -22.11
CA ASP A 14 -28.20 13.31 -22.17
C ASP A 14 -28.90 12.57 -21.01
N VAL A 15 -29.30 13.29 -19.95
CA VAL A 15 -29.99 12.70 -18.79
C VAL A 15 -31.50 12.64 -19.03
N SER A 16 -32.05 11.43 -18.99
CA SER A 16 -33.45 11.14 -19.27
C SER A 16 -34.20 10.62 -18.04
N ALA A 17 -35.50 10.91 -17.95
CA ALA A 17 -36.37 10.34 -16.90
C ALA A 17 -36.48 8.81 -16.95
N SER A 18 -36.12 8.20 -18.09
CA SER A 18 -36.02 6.74 -18.25
C SER A 18 -34.89 6.12 -17.46
N ASP A 19 -33.89 6.91 -17.09
CA ASP A 19 -32.66 6.42 -16.48
C ASP A 19 -32.86 6.20 -14.97
N LEU A 20 -33.90 6.82 -14.40
CA LEU A 20 -34.35 6.58 -13.03
C LEU A 20 -34.97 5.19 -12.88
N ASP A 21 -34.77 4.55 -11.73
CA ASP A 21 -35.36 3.24 -11.43
C ASP A 21 -36.89 3.22 -11.70
N PRO A 22 -37.43 2.17 -12.36
CA PRO A 22 -38.85 2.07 -12.66
C PRO A 22 -39.79 2.13 -11.45
N GLU A 23 -39.38 1.61 -10.29
CA GLU A 23 -40.15 1.66 -9.05
C GLU A 23 -40.19 3.09 -8.50
N ILE A 24 -39.05 3.78 -8.45
CA ILE A 24 -38.98 5.19 -8.06
C ILE A 24 -39.83 6.06 -9.00
N ARG A 25 -39.76 5.81 -10.31
CA ARG A 25 -40.56 6.53 -11.30
C ARG A 25 -42.07 6.33 -11.11
N ARG A 26 -42.49 5.19 -10.54
CA ARG A 26 -43.88 4.91 -10.22
C ARG A 26 -44.39 5.82 -9.10
N ASP A 27 -43.55 6.13 -8.11
CA ASP A 27 -43.90 7.03 -7.01
C ASP A 27 -44.09 8.49 -7.46
N LEU A 28 -43.50 8.85 -8.60
CA LEU A 28 -43.68 10.17 -9.23
C LEU A 28 -45.03 10.32 -9.96
N GLN A 29 -45.85 9.27 -10.09
CA GLN A 29 -47.14 9.32 -10.77
C GLN A 29 -48.16 10.24 -10.11
N ALA A 30 -47.94 10.62 -8.84
CA ALA A 30 -48.74 11.61 -8.14
C ALA A 30 -48.52 13.04 -8.69
N LEU A 31 -47.47 13.27 -9.47
CA LEU A 31 -47.14 14.55 -10.11
C LEU A 31 -47.69 14.60 -11.54
N ASP A 32 -47.90 15.81 -12.07
CA ASP A 32 -48.22 15.94 -13.49
C ASP A 32 -47.04 15.50 -14.37
N ARG A 33 -47.32 15.05 -15.59
CA ARG A 33 -46.33 14.44 -16.48
C ARG A 33 -45.09 15.31 -16.72
N THR A 34 -45.26 16.64 -16.85
CA THR A 34 -44.12 17.56 -17.11
C THR A 34 -43.26 17.71 -15.86
N THR A 35 -43.89 17.83 -14.69
CA THR A 35 -43.19 17.94 -13.42
C THR A 35 -42.50 16.63 -13.05
N ALA A 36 -43.17 15.48 -13.27
CA ALA A 36 -42.62 14.16 -13.01
C ALA A 36 -41.35 13.90 -13.83
N ASP A 37 -41.35 14.24 -15.12
CA ASP A 37 -40.18 14.08 -16.00
C ASP A 37 -38.98 14.90 -15.52
N ARG A 38 -39.22 16.18 -15.19
CA ARG A 38 -38.16 17.07 -14.69
C ARG A 38 -37.63 16.63 -13.33
N VAL A 39 -38.52 16.24 -12.41
CA VAL A 39 -38.13 15.69 -11.10
C VAL A 39 -37.30 14.44 -11.29
N ALA A 40 -37.71 13.52 -12.16
CA ALA A 40 -36.97 12.29 -12.41
C ALA A 40 -35.54 12.56 -12.86
N ARG A 41 -35.34 13.50 -13.81
CA ARG A 41 -33.99 13.89 -14.25
C ARG A 41 -33.14 14.48 -13.12
N HIS A 42 -33.73 15.26 -12.21
CA HIS A 42 -33.00 15.75 -11.04
C HIS A 42 -32.68 14.61 -10.05
N LEU A 43 -33.55 13.62 -9.87
CA LEU A 43 -33.25 12.47 -9.02
C LEU A 43 -32.14 11.60 -9.60
N VAL A 44 -32.09 11.41 -10.92
CA VAL A 44 -30.96 10.75 -11.61
C VAL A 44 -29.66 11.50 -11.32
N MET A 45 -29.63 12.81 -11.58
CA MET A 45 -28.46 13.64 -11.27
C MET A 45 -28.05 13.57 -9.79
N ALA A 46 -29.02 13.58 -8.87
CA ALA A 46 -28.73 13.48 -7.44
C ALA A 46 -28.11 12.12 -7.08
N SER A 47 -28.53 11.04 -7.73
CA SER A 47 -27.95 9.70 -7.53
C SER A 47 -26.55 9.60 -8.13
N ASP A 48 -26.35 10.07 -9.37
CA ASP A 48 -25.09 9.96 -10.10
C ASP A 48 -23.97 10.80 -9.45
N LEU A 49 -24.33 11.94 -8.87
CA LEU A 49 -23.39 12.85 -8.23
C LEU A 49 -23.13 12.52 -6.76
N LEU A 50 -23.89 11.62 -6.13
CA LEU A 50 -23.89 11.44 -4.68
C LEU A 50 -22.50 11.11 -4.12
N GLY A 51 -21.73 10.27 -4.83
CA GLY A 51 -20.36 9.89 -4.46
C GLY A 51 -19.25 10.75 -5.08
N VAL A 52 -19.59 11.75 -5.89
CA VAL A 52 -18.62 12.56 -6.67
C VAL A 52 -18.64 14.03 -6.24
N ASP A 53 -19.84 14.62 -6.14
CA ASP A 53 -20.07 16.01 -5.74
C ASP A 53 -21.37 16.09 -4.91
N PRO A 54 -21.28 15.86 -3.59
CA PRO A 54 -22.42 15.86 -2.69
C PRO A 54 -23.19 17.19 -2.66
N ASP A 55 -22.51 18.32 -2.81
CA ASP A 55 -23.12 19.65 -2.84
C ASP A 55 -23.99 19.82 -4.10
N ALA A 56 -23.48 19.39 -5.25
CA ALA A 56 -24.25 19.38 -6.49
C ALA A 56 -25.41 18.39 -6.43
N ALA A 57 -25.20 17.18 -5.89
CA ALA A 57 -26.26 16.20 -5.65
C ALA A 57 -27.40 16.80 -4.80
N LEU A 58 -27.05 17.48 -3.71
CA LEU A 58 -28.01 18.18 -2.86
C LEU A 58 -28.74 19.32 -3.60
N ALA A 59 -28.05 20.08 -4.45
CA ALA A 59 -28.70 21.10 -5.27
C ALA A 59 -29.77 20.50 -6.21
N HIS A 60 -29.47 19.36 -6.86
CA HIS A 60 -30.43 18.65 -7.70
C HIS A 60 -31.58 18.08 -6.85
N ALA A 61 -31.30 17.50 -5.69
CA ALA A 61 -32.33 16.97 -4.80
C ALA A 61 -33.25 18.08 -4.24
N ARG A 62 -32.71 19.26 -3.89
CA ARG A 62 -33.48 20.46 -3.51
C ARG A 62 -34.38 20.93 -4.65
N ALA A 63 -33.90 20.89 -5.90
CA ALA A 63 -34.69 21.24 -7.08
C ALA A 63 -35.85 20.25 -7.32
N ALA A 64 -35.64 18.95 -7.09
CA ALA A 64 -36.70 17.94 -7.11
C ALA A 64 -37.71 18.16 -5.97
N ARG A 65 -37.23 18.37 -4.74
CA ARG A 65 -38.02 18.65 -3.53
C ARG A 65 -38.94 19.87 -3.69
N ALA A 66 -38.45 20.95 -4.30
CA ALA A 66 -39.24 22.15 -4.56
C ALA A 66 -40.50 21.89 -5.42
N ARG A 67 -40.51 20.80 -6.18
CA ARG A 67 -41.58 20.40 -7.11
C ARG A 67 -42.42 19.23 -6.61
N GLY A 68 -41.90 18.44 -5.67
CA GLY A 68 -42.51 17.20 -5.23
C GLY A 68 -42.42 16.94 -3.72
N ALA A 69 -42.50 17.99 -2.90
CA ALA A 69 -42.40 17.94 -1.44
C ALA A 69 -43.39 16.99 -0.70
N ARG A 70 -44.36 16.37 -1.38
CA ARG A 70 -45.31 15.41 -0.80
C ARG A 70 -45.07 13.97 -1.23
N VAL A 71 -44.00 13.71 -1.97
CA VAL A 71 -43.63 12.37 -2.43
C VAL A 71 -42.50 11.85 -1.55
N GLY A 72 -42.67 10.64 -0.99
CA GLY A 72 -41.72 10.02 -0.06
C GLY A 72 -40.31 9.91 -0.63
N VAL A 73 -40.16 9.32 -1.82
CA VAL A 73 -38.85 9.11 -2.44
C VAL A 73 -38.08 10.39 -2.75
N ILE A 74 -38.78 11.50 -2.99
CA ILE A 74 -38.15 12.82 -3.20
C ILE A 74 -37.61 13.36 -1.87
N ARG A 75 -38.35 13.17 -0.78
CA ARG A 75 -37.88 13.53 0.58
C ARG A 75 -36.69 12.69 0.98
N GLU A 76 -36.73 11.41 0.67
CA GLU A 76 -35.66 10.46 0.95
C GLU A 76 -34.37 10.84 0.22
N THR A 77 -34.45 11.04 -1.10
CA THR A 77 -33.30 11.47 -1.92
C THR A 77 -32.73 12.80 -1.41
N ALA A 78 -33.59 13.77 -1.06
CA ALA A 78 -33.14 15.04 -0.49
C ALA A 78 -32.47 14.86 0.88
N GLY A 79 -32.96 13.94 1.71
CA GLY A 79 -32.37 13.59 2.99
C GLY A 79 -31.00 12.94 2.86
N ILE A 80 -30.86 11.95 1.98
CA ILE A 80 -29.60 11.25 1.71
C ILE A 80 -28.58 12.20 1.08
N ALA A 81 -28.98 13.03 0.11
CA ALA A 81 -28.08 14.02 -0.47
C ALA A 81 -27.63 15.08 0.56
N ALA A 82 -28.53 15.54 1.43
CA ALA A 82 -28.18 16.47 2.50
C ALA A 82 -27.24 15.83 3.53
N TYR A 83 -27.42 14.55 3.83
CA TYR A 83 -26.53 13.79 4.71
C TYR A 83 -25.11 13.73 4.14
N ASN A 84 -24.95 13.37 2.88
CA ASN A 84 -23.64 13.28 2.23
C ASN A 84 -22.96 14.66 2.07
N ALA A 85 -23.72 15.74 1.97
CA ALA A 85 -23.20 17.10 1.96
C ALA A 85 -22.91 17.68 3.36
N GLY A 86 -23.12 16.91 4.44
CA GLY A 86 -22.91 17.37 5.82
C GLY A 86 -23.96 18.37 6.33
N GLU A 87 -25.09 18.52 5.64
CA GLU A 87 -26.19 19.42 6.00
C GLU A 87 -27.16 18.75 6.99
N TRP A 88 -26.64 18.40 8.18
CA TRP A 88 -27.30 17.54 9.17
C TRP A 88 -28.72 17.97 9.55
N GLN A 89 -28.97 19.28 9.66
CA GLN A 89 -30.28 19.82 10.03
C GLN A 89 -31.31 19.66 8.91
N GLU A 90 -30.90 19.75 7.64
CA GLU A 90 -31.77 19.48 6.49
C GLU A 90 -31.96 17.96 6.33
N ALA A 91 -30.89 17.19 6.42
CA ALA A 91 -30.91 15.72 6.33
C ALA A 91 -31.94 15.13 7.29
N ILE A 92 -31.85 15.43 8.57
CA ILE A 92 -32.77 14.88 9.57
C ILE A 92 -34.23 15.32 9.35
N THR A 93 -34.44 16.53 8.83
CA THR A 93 -35.79 17.04 8.54
C THR A 93 -36.43 16.25 7.42
N GLU A 94 -35.68 16.02 6.35
CA GLU A 94 -36.15 15.32 5.16
C GLU A 94 -36.26 13.81 5.38
N LEU A 95 -35.28 13.17 6.02
CA LEU A 95 -35.31 11.74 6.35
C LEU A 95 -36.48 11.39 7.28
N ARG A 96 -36.74 12.20 8.32
CA ARG A 96 -37.92 12.02 9.18
C ARG A 96 -39.24 12.23 8.43
N ALA A 97 -39.26 13.14 7.45
CA ALA A 97 -40.44 13.34 6.61
C ALA A 97 -40.67 12.15 5.68
N ALA A 98 -39.61 11.63 5.04
CA ALA A 98 -39.64 10.43 4.22
C ALA A 98 -40.15 9.24 5.03
N ARG A 99 -39.54 8.94 6.19
CA ARG A 99 -39.96 7.84 7.08
C ARG A 99 -41.43 7.93 7.50
N ARG A 100 -41.95 9.13 7.81
CA ARG A 100 -43.39 9.30 8.13
C ARG A 100 -44.32 9.01 6.94
N MET A 101 -43.83 9.18 5.71
CA MET A 101 -44.61 8.97 4.49
C MET A 101 -44.55 7.51 4.03
N THR A 102 -43.37 6.88 4.12
CA THR A 102 -43.10 5.55 3.55
C THR A 102 -43.13 4.44 4.60
N GLY A 103 -42.89 4.76 5.87
CA GLY A 103 -42.65 3.76 6.92
C GLY A 103 -41.27 3.10 6.81
N ALA A 104 -40.34 3.65 6.03
CA ALA A 104 -39.00 3.08 5.82
C ALA A 104 -38.15 3.24 7.09
N ASP A 105 -38.13 2.21 7.93
CA ASP A 105 -37.28 2.13 9.12
C ASP A 105 -35.79 1.98 8.78
N GLU A 106 -35.47 1.55 7.56
CA GLU A 106 -34.11 1.51 6.99
C GLU A 106 -33.40 2.88 7.02
N LEU A 107 -34.15 3.99 7.12
CA LEU A 107 -33.60 5.34 7.24
C LEU A 107 -33.13 5.70 8.66
N LEU A 108 -33.41 4.85 9.66
CA LEU A 108 -33.10 5.15 11.06
C LEU A 108 -31.60 5.36 11.34
N PRO A 109 -30.64 4.60 10.78
CA PRO A 109 -29.22 4.85 11.00
C PRO A 109 -28.80 6.26 10.57
N LEU A 110 -29.22 6.70 9.38
CA LEU A 110 -28.95 8.06 8.87
C LEU A 110 -29.60 9.14 9.75
N ILE A 111 -30.80 8.90 10.29
CA ILE A 111 -31.46 9.82 11.22
C ILE A 111 -30.71 9.91 12.54
N ALA A 112 -30.25 8.77 13.08
CA ALA A 112 -29.47 8.71 14.31
C ALA A 112 -28.12 9.40 14.14
N ASP A 113 -27.42 9.14 13.04
CA ASP A 113 -26.14 9.75 12.71
C ASP A 113 -26.28 11.27 12.51
N SER A 114 -27.36 11.72 11.87
CA SER A 114 -27.68 13.15 11.77
C SER A 114 -27.93 13.82 13.13
N GLU A 115 -28.55 13.14 14.11
CA GLU A 115 -28.64 13.69 15.48
C GLU A 115 -27.24 13.76 16.12
N ARG A 116 -26.37 12.77 15.89
CA ARG A 116 -24.97 12.79 16.35
C ARG A 116 -24.22 13.99 15.75
N GLY A 117 -24.32 14.21 14.43
CA GLY A 117 -23.74 15.36 13.73
C GLY A 117 -24.27 16.73 14.19
N LEU A 118 -25.46 16.79 14.78
CA LEU A 118 -26.03 17.98 15.45
C LEU A 118 -25.58 18.14 16.91
N GLY A 119 -24.67 17.29 17.39
CA GLY A 119 -24.17 17.31 18.77
C GLY A 119 -25.17 16.74 19.78
N ARG A 120 -26.04 15.80 19.37
CA ARG A 120 -27.02 15.13 20.24
C ARG A 120 -26.82 13.60 20.22
N PRO A 121 -25.64 13.10 20.60
CA PRO A 121 -25.33 11.66 20.58
C PRO A 121 -26.30 10.84 21.45
N GLU A 122 -26.87 11.41 22.52
CA GLU A 122 -27.88 10.76 23.34
C GLU A 122 -29.13 10.37 22.54
N ARG A 123 -29.52 11.17 21.55
CA ARG A 123 -30.66 10.87 20.67
C ARG A 123 -30.36 9.75 19.70
N ALA A 124 -29.12 9.65 19.22
CA ALA A 124 -28.70 8.53 18.37
C ALA A 124 -28.82 7.20 19.13
N VAL A 125 -28.36 7.17 20.39
CA VAL A 125 -28.50 6.00 21.28
C VAL A 125 -29.97 5.67 21.57
N GLU A 126 -30.80 6.66 21.88
CA GLU A 126 -32.25 6.45 22.09
C GLU A 126 -32.94 5.86 20.85
N ILE A 127 -32.55 6.29 19.64
CA ILE A 127 -33.08 5.76 18.39
C ILE A 127 -32.66 4.30 18.21
N ALA A 128 -31.37 3.98 18.43
CA ALA A 128 -30.87 2.61 18.36
C ALA A 128 -31.56 1.66 19.35
N GLU A 129 -31.91 2.16 20.55
CA GLU A 129 -32.58 1.39 21.59
C GLU A 129 -34.11 1.34 21.47
N SER A 130 -34.69 2.02 20.48
CA SER A 130 -36.13 1.99 20.21
C SER A 130 -36.58 0.62 19.68
N GLU A 131 -37.89 0.37 19.68
CA GLU A 131 -38.47 -0.87 19.12
C GLU A 131 -38.08 -1.04 17.64
N ASP A 132 -38.25 0.02 16.84
CA ASP A 132 -37.92 0.02 15.42
C ASP A 132 -36.41 -0.12 15.19
N GLY A 133 -35.58 0.53 16.01
CA GLY A 133 -34.11 0.42 15.92
C GLY A 133 -33.59 -0.98 16.21
N ARG A 134 -34.17 -1.69 17.20
CA ARG A 134 -33.84 -3.09 17.49
C ARG A 134 -34.42 -4.08 16.49
N ALA A 135 -35.42 -3.67 15.72
CA ALA A 135 -36.06 -4.50 14.70
C ALA A 135 -35.30 -4.50 13.36
N LEU A 136 -34.29 -3.63 13.20
CA LEU A 136 -33.42 -3.62 12.02
C LEU A 136 -32.67 -4.95 11.86
N THR A 137 -32.40 -5.33 10.62
CA THR A 137 -31.65 -6.54 10.26
C THR A 137 -30.68 -6.23 9.14
N GLY A 138 -29.73 -7.12 8.85
CA GLY A 138 -28.85 -6.96 7.69
C GLY A 138 -27.92 -5.75 7.80
N GLU A 139 -27.76 -5.04 6.67
CA GLU A 139 -26.87 -3.89 6.53
C GLU A 139 -27.32 -2.73 7.43
N GLU A 140 -28.62 -2.47 7.53
CA GLU A 140 -29.15 -1.37 8.35
C GLU A 140 -28.93 -1.59 9.84
N ALA A 141 -28.94 -2.84 10.30
CA ALA A 141 -28.59 -3.18 11.68
C ALA A 141 -27.10 -2.93 11.96
N LEU A 142 -26.22 -3.24 11.00
CA LEU A 142 -24.80 -2.96 11.11
C LEU A 142 -24.53 -1.45 11.13
N GLU A 143 -25.17 -0.69 10.23
CA GLU A 143 -25.08 0.77 10.23
C GLU A 143 -25.53 1.36 11.56
N MET A 144 -26.69 0.93 12.07
CA MET A 144 -27.17 1.38 13.38
C MET A 144 -26.17 1.06 14.49
N LEU A 145 -25.53 -0.12 14.44
CA LEU A 145 -24.55 -0.55 15.42
C LEU A 145 -23.33 0.38 15.46
N ILE A 146 -22.77 0.71 14.29
CA ILE A 146 -21.63 1.62 14.14
C ILE A 146 -22.01 3.05 14.57
N VAL A 147 -23.19 3.52 14.18
CA VAL A 147 -23.68 4.86 14.55
C VAL A 147 -23.84 5.00 16.07
N ALA A 148 -24.44 4.00 16.70
CA ALA A 148 -24.68 3.96 18.13
C ALA A 148 -23.37 3.79 18.94
N SER A 149 -22.40 3.04 18.41
CA SER A 149 -21.07 2.93 19.02
C SER A 149 -20.33 4.27 18.97
N GLY A 150 -20.33 4.95 17.81
CA GLY A 150 -19.81 6.31 17.69
C GLY A 150 -20.47 7.30 18.64
N ALA A 151 -21.79 7.23 18.81
CA ALA A 151 -22.51 8.05 19.78
C ALA A 151 -22.11 7.75 21.24
N CYS A 152 -21.75 6.50 21.57
CA CYS A 152 -21.19 6.17 22.88
C CYS A 152 -19.81 6.80 23.09
N LEU A 153 -18.96 6.83 22.06
CA LEU A 153 -17.65 7.50 22.11
C LEU A 153 -17.80 9.02 22.34
N ASP A 154 -18.72 9.68 21.64
CA ASP A 154 -19.02 11.11 21.84
C ASP A 154 -19.50 11.42 23.26
N LEU A 155 -20.18 10.47 23.91
CA LEU A 155 -20.63 10.56 25.30
C LEU A 155 -19.53 10.20 26.32
N GLY A 156 -18.32 9.86 25.87
CA GLY A 156 -17.23 9.41 26.74
C GLY A 156 -17.48 8.04 27.38
N GLN A 157 -18.15 7.14 26.66
CA GLN A 157 -18.52 5.79 27.13
C GLN A 157 -17.87 4.70 26.26
N PRO A 158 -16.52 4.59 26.23
CA PRO A 158 -15.84 3.68 25.32
C PRO A 158 -16.09 2.19 25.61
N GLU A 159 -16.24 1.79 26.87
CA GLU A 159 -16.55 0.40 27.23
C GLU A 159 -17.96 -0.01 26.78
N ARG A 160 -18.91 0.93 26.77
CA ARG A 160 -20.24 0.69 26.23
C ARG A 160 -20.19 0.53 24.71
N SER A 161 -19.36 1.32 24.03
CA SER A 161 -19.11 1.21 22.60
C SER A 161 -18.56 -0.17 22.22
N VAL A 162 -17.55 -0.65 22.95
CA VAL A 162 -16.97 -1.99 22.80
C VAL A 162 -18.04 -3.07 22.98
N ALA A 163 -18.80 -3.03 24.09
CA ALA A 163 -19.82 -4.02 24.38
C ALA A 163 -20.96 -4.06 23.34
N LEU A 164 -21.27 -2.91 22.73
CA LEU A 164 -22.26 -2.84 21.66
C LEU A 164 -21.73 -3.55 20.41
N LEU A 165 -20.52 -3.21 19.96
CA LEU A 165 -19.91 -3.77 18.75
C LEU A 165 -19.60 -5.26 18.86
N GLU A 166 -19.38 -5.79 20.07
CA GLU A 166 -19.25 -7.23 20.34
C GLU A 166 -20.49 -8.06 19.98
N THR A 167 -21.65 -7.42 19.81
CA THR A 167 -22.86 -8.10 19.32
C THR A 167 -22.84 -8.32 17.80
N GLY A 168 -21.94 -7.64 17.09
CA GLY A 168 -21.71 -7.80 15.65
C GLY A 168 -20.87 -9.04 15.32
N ASP A 169 -20.75 -9.35 14.02
CA ASP A 169 -19.99 -10.50 13.55
C ASP A 169 -18.48 -10.21 13.44
N LEU A 170 -17.80 -10.34 14.58
CA LEU A 170 -16.35 -10.16 14.79
C LEU A 170 -15.54 -11.44 14.50
N ARG A 171 -15.85 -12.18 13.43
CA ARG A 171 -15.01 -13.33 13.02
C ARG A 171 -13.82 -12.85 12.19
N PRO A 172 -12.56 -13.08 12.61
CA PRO A 172 -11.38 -12.75 11.81
C PRO A 172 -11.38 -13.45 10.44
N GLY A 173 -10.79 -12.81 9.43
CA GLY A 173 -10.73 -13.31 8.06
C GLY A 173 -11.98 -13.08 7.21
N ARG A 174 -13.01 -12.41 7.75
CA ARG A 174 -14.07 -11.82 6.91
C ARG A 174 -13.49 -10.66 6.09
N VAL A 175 -13.98 -10.50 4.87
CA VAL A 175 -13.57 -9.46 3.93
C VAL A 175 -14.79 -8.72 3.39
N GLY A 176 -14.59 -7.51 2.88
CA GLY A 176 -15.62 -6.65 2.31
C GLY A 176 -15.99 -5.48 3.22
N SER A 177 -16.68 -4.49 2.64
CA SER A 177 -17.01 -3.20 3.25
C SER A 177 -17.64 -3.32 4.65
N ASP A 178 -18.60 -4.21 4.83
CA ASP A 178 -19.28 -4.45 6.11
C ASP A 178 -18.30 -4.89 7.21
N ALA A 179 -17.39 -5.81 6.88
CA ALA A 179 -16.41 -6.35 7.83
C ALA A 179 -15.37 -5.29 8.16
N ALA A 180 -14.84 -4.59 7.15
CA ALA A 180 -13.87 -3.51 7.32
C ALA A 180 -14.40 -2.42 8.27
N ARG A 181 -15.62 -1.92 8.01
CA ARG A 181 -16.24 -0.85 8.80
C ARG A 181 -16.57 -1.29 10.23
N LEU A 182 -17.06 -2.52 10.42
CA LEU A 182 -17.31 -3.08 11.75
C LEU A 182 -16.01 -3.22 12.56
N PHE A 183 -14.96 -3.79 11.96
CA PHE A 183 -13.68 -4.03 12.62
C PHE A 183 -13.00 -2.72 12.95
N TYR A 184 -13.05 -1.74 12.05
CA TYR A 184 -12.52 -0.40 12.27
C TYR A 184 -13.21 0.29 13.45
N ALA A 185 -14.56 0.27 13.49
CA ALA A 185 -15.32 0.86 14.59
C ALA A 185 -15.01 0.17 15.93
N TYR A 186 -14.79 -1.15 15.90
CA TYR A 186 -14.43 -1.92 17.09
C TYR A 186 -13.02 -1.60 17.57
N ALA A 187 -12.05 -1.54 16.66
CA ALA A 187 -10.67 -1.15 16.94
C ALA A 187 -10.61 0.26 17.55
N SER A 188 -11.31 1.22 16.95
CA SER A 188 -11.41 2.59 17.45
C SER A 188 -12.02 2.66 18.86
N SER A 189 -13.02 1.81 19.13
CA SER A 189 -13.64 1.73 20.46
C SER A 189 -12.73 1.10 21.51
N LEU A 190 -11.94 0.09 21.12
CA LEU A 190 -10.92 -0.53 21.97
C LEU A 190 -9.80 0.46 22.31
N GLU A 191 -9.36 1.24 21.32
CA GLU A 191 -8.36 2.29 21.50
C GLU A 191 -8.85 3.34 22.50
N ALA A 192 -10.07 3.85 22.31
CA ALA A 192 -10.69 4.83 23.21
C ALA A 192 -10.90 4.28 24.63
N ALA A 193 -11.06 2.95 24.79
CA ALA A 193 -11.12 2.27 26.08
C ALA A 193 -9.73 2.01 26.70
N GLY A 194 -8.65 2.46 26.06
CA GLY A 194 -7.27 2.24 26.51
C GLY A 194 -6.75 0.82 26.28
N ARG A 195 -7.46 -0.02 25.51
CA ARG A 195 -7.07 -1.40 25.18
C ARG A 195 -6.20 -1.43 23.93
N ARG A 196 -5.04 -0.76 23.99
CA ARG A 196 -4.18 -0.50 22.82
C ARG A 196 -3.75 -1.76 22.06
N ALA A 197 -3.37 -2.82 22.76
CA ALA A 197 -2.97 -4.07 22.12
C ALA A 197 -4.13 -4.71 21.32
N ASP A 198 -5.32 -4.77 21.91
CA ASP A 198 -6.52 -5.27 21.24
C ASP A 198 -6.91 -4.37 20.05
N ALA A 199 -6.80 -3.05 20.22
CA ALA A 199 -7.08 -2.09 19.16
C ALA A 199 -6.18 -2.30 17.95
N LEU A 200 -4.89 -2.52 18.17
CA LEU A 200 -3.92 -2.81 17.10
C LEU A 200 -4.29 -4.07 16.33
N THR A 201 -4.61 -5.17 17.03
CA THR A 201 -5.09 -6.41 16.40
C THR A 201 -6.35 -6.17 15.56
N TRP A 202 -7.28 -5.37 16.06
CA TRP A 202 -8.54 -5.11 15.35
C TRP A 202 -8.39 -4.12 14.20
N PHE A 203 -7.46 -3.16 14.27
CA PHE A 203 -7.09 -2.33 13.11
C PHE A 203 -6.39 -3.15 12.02
N GLN A 204 -5.57 -4.15 12.38
CA GLN A 204 -5.02 -5.10 11.40
C GLN A 204 -6.11 -5.92 10.72
N ASN A 205 -7.07 -6.43 11.49
CA ASN A 205 -8.23 -7.13 10.93
C ASN A 205 -9.07 -6.21 10.03
N ALA A 206 -9.25 -4.94 10.41
CA ALA A 206 -9.94 -3.96 9.59
C ALA A 206 -9.22 -3.72 8.26
N ALA A 207 -7.91 -3.47 8.28
CA ALA A 207 -7.09 -3.31 7.08
C ALA A 207 -7.13 -4.54 6.17
N ALA A 208 -7.01 -5.75 6.75
CA ALA A 208 -7.09 -6.99 5.98
C ALA A 208 -8.48 -7.25 5.37
N ALA A 209 -9.55 -6.75 6.00
CA ALA A 209 -10.90 -6.88 5.48
C ALA A 209 -11.23 -5.85 4.39
N ASP A 210 -10.48 -4.75 4.32
CA ASP A 210 -10.76 -3.56 3.52
C ASP A 210 -10.25 -3.66 2.08
N VAL A 211 -10.91 -4.53 1.30
CA VAL A 211 -10.55 -4.76 -0.11
C VAL A 211 -10.80 -3.53 -1.01
N GLU A 212 -11.64 -2.60 -0.57
CA GLU A 212 -12.06 -1.42 -1.33
C GLU A 212 -11.43 -0.11 -0.81
N ASP A 213 -10.53 -0.20 0.17
CA ASP A 213 -9.78 0.95 0.73
C ASP A 213 -10.72 2.05 1.29
N LEU A 214 -11.77 1.62 2.01
CA LEU A 214 -12.83 2.48 2.55
C LEU A 214 -12.48 3.10 3.91
N THR A 215 -11.48 2.57 4.61
CA THR A 215 -11.08 2.96 5.96
C THR A 215 -9.59 3.33 5.99
N ASP A 216 -9.21 4.22 6.91
CA ASP A 216 -7.80 4.58 7.13
C ASP A 216 -7.13 3.63 8.16
N ALA A 217 -7.57 2.37 8.25
CA ALA A 217 -7.10 1.40 9.25
C ALA A 217 -5.57 1.25 9.24
N GLU A 218 -4.96 1.24 8.04
CA GLU A 218 -3.51 1.17 7.88
C GLU A 218 -2.79 2.39 8.47
N PHE A 219 -3.35 3.59 8.32
CA PHE A 219 -2.81 4.81 8.94
C PHE A 219 -2.95 4.78 10.45
N ARG A 220 -4.10 4.33 10.98
CA ARG A 220 -4.29 4.16 12.43
C ARG A 220 -3.29 3.16 13.03
N LEU A 221 -2.93 2.10 12.30
CA LEU A 221 -1.86 1.18 12.70
C LEU A 221 -0.50 1.86 12.77
N MET A 222 -0.17 2.73 11.82
CA MET A 222 1.06 3.51 11.85
C MET A 222 1.11 4.44 13.08
N ASP A 223 0.03 5.15 13.39
CA ASP A 223 -0.06 6.03 14.56
C ASP A 223 0.03 5.24 15.88
N LEU A 224 -0.60 4.07 15.96
CA LEU A 224 -0.60 3.23 17.16
C LEU A 224 0.68 2.39 17.33
N THR A 225 1.48 2.24 16.28
CA THR A 225 2.81 1.61 16.33
C THR A 225 3.93 2.64 16.48
N ALA A 226 3.65 3.92 16.20
CA ALA A 226 4.54 5.02 16.53
C ALA A 226 4.75 5.07 18.05
N VAL A 227 5.97 4.75 18.47
CA VAL A 227 6.42 4.93 19.85
C VAL A 227 6.58 6.44 20.08
N GLU A 228 5.83 7.02 21.03
CA GLU A 228 6.14 8.38 21.46
C GLU A 228 7.58 8.40 22.01
N PRO A 229 8.43 9.35 21.58
CA PRO A 229 9.80 9.42 22.07
C PRO A 229 9.77 9.73 23.56
N GLU A 230 10.26 8.80 24.38
CA GLU A 230 10.56 9.11 25.78
C GLU A 230 11.53 10.29 25.82
N SER A 231 11.15 11.34 26.54
CA SER A 231 11.95 12.54 26.75
C SER A 231 13.19 12.21 27.59
N THR A 232 14.31 11.95 26.91
CA THR A 232 15.62 11.83 27.57
C THR A 232 16.25 13.21 27.79
N ASP A 233 15.88 13.86 28.90
CA ASP A 233 16.73 14.87 29.52
C ASP A 233 17.85 14.15 30.29
N GLY A 234 19.08 14.19 29.76
CA GLY A 234 20.23 13.56 30.41
C GLY A 234 21.53 13.69 29.62
N VAL A 235 22.00 14.92 29.42
CA VAL A 235 23.37 15.17 28.93
C VAL A 235 24.37 14.58 29.93
N VAL A 236 25.17 13.60 29.51
CA VAL A 236 26.42 13.24 30.17
C VAL A 236 27.52 13.17 29.12
N ASP A 237 28.30 14.24 29.07
CA ASP A 237 29.54 14.36 28.33
C ASP A 237 30.67 13.67 29.12
N GLY A 238 31.46 12.78 28.49
CA GLY A 238 32.49 12.05 29.23
C GLY A 238 33.25 10.93 28.51
N LYS A 239 34.01 11.28 27.47
CA LYS A 239 35.34 10.75 27.04
C LYS A 239 35.68 9.25 27.16
N ASP A 240 36.05 8.71 25.99
CA ASP A 240 37.13 7.77 25.68
C ASP A 240 37.69 6.88 26.80
N ALA A 241 37.47 5.58 26.65
CA ALA A 241 38.44 4.55 27.01
C ALA A 241 38.46 3.47 25.92
N GLY A 242 39.56 3.38 25.19
CA GLY A 242 39.79 2.31 24.23
C GLY A 242 39.89 0.95 24.89
N SER A 243 39.11 0.01 24.38
CA SER A 243 39.42 -1.42 24.35
C SER A 243 38.98 -1.98 23.00
N GLY A 244 39.92 -2.50 22.22
CA GLY A 244 39.64 -3.10 20.91
C GLY A 244 38.88 -4.42 21.04
N THR A 245 37.57 -4.33 21.20
CA THR A 245 36.63 -5.37 20.78
C THR A 245 36.22 -5.04 19.35
N GLU A 246 36.55 -5.90 18.39
CA GLU A 246 36.01 -5.81 17.04
C GLU A 246 34.48 -5.69 17.17
N SER A 247 33.89 -4.66 16.54
CA SER A 247 32.45 -4.47 16.56
C SER A 247 31.79 -5.69 15.94
N THR A 248 30.94 -6.37 16.70
CA THR A 248 30.22 -7.56 16.24
C THR A 248 29.00 -7.22 15.37
N SER A 249 28.73 -5.92 15.20
CA SER A 249 27.59 -5.45 14.40
C SER A 249 27.77 -5.80 12.92
N LEU A 250 26.67 -6.22 12.29
CA LEU A 250 26.64 -6.61 10.88
C LEU A 250 27.22 -5.52 9.97
N GLY A 251 26.79 -4.27 10.15
CA GLY A 251 27.24 -3.15 9.34
C GLY A 251 28.75 -2.90 9.41
N ALA A 252 29.40 -3.21 10.54
CA ALA A 252 30.85 -3.03 10.70
C ALA A 252 31.68 -4.11 9.98
N HIS A 253 31.08 -5.24 9.59
CA HIS A 253 31.76 -6.30 8.83
C HIS A 253 31.99 -5.94 7.36
N TYR A 254 31.21 -4.99 6.84
CA TYR A 254 31.20 -4.58 5.44
C TYR A 254 31.77 -3.16 5.29
N ASP A 255 32.49 -2.91 4.20
CA ASP A 255 33.09 -1.60 3.91
C ASP A 255 32.30 -0.81 2.86
N THR A 256 31.27 -1.41 2.27
CA THR A 256 30.30 -0.74 1.40
C THR A 256 28.91 -1.34 1.58
N LEU A 257 27.88 -0.49 1.65
CA LEU A 257 26.47 -0.88 1.72
C LEU A 257 25.76 -0.42 0.45
N LEU A 258 25.09 -1.35 -0.21
CA LEU A 258 24.30 -1.11 -1.42
C LEU A 258 22.83 -1.21 -1.03
N PHE A 259 22.19 -0.08 -0.78
CA PHE A 259 20.79 -0.02 -0.37
C PHE A 259 19.87 0.01 -1.58
N ASP A 260 18.89 -0.88 -1.61
CA ASP A 260 17.64 -0.59 -2.30
C ASP A 260 16.90 0.59 -1.65
N LEU A 261 15.92 1.18 -2.34
CA LEU A 261 15.22 2.39 -1.90
C LEU A 261 13.81 2.08 -1.36
N ASP A 262 12.83 1.95 -2.25
CA ASP A 262 11.42 1.76 -1.90
C ASP A 262 11.19 0.42 -1.19
N GLY A 263 10.69 0.44 0.05
CA GLY A 263 10.51 -0.75 0.88
C GLY A 263 11.70 -1.08 1.78
N THR A 264 12.85 -0.44 1.55
CA THR A 264 14.09 -0.60 2.33
C THR A 264 14.44 0.65 3.13
N LEU A 265 14.54 1.81 2.48
CA LEU A 265 14.82 3.11 3.12
C LEU A 265 13.55 3.91 3.43
N PHE A 266 12.54 3.82 2.58
CA PHE A 266 11.29 4.58 2.71
C PHE A 266 10.11 3.84 2.12
N ALA A 267 8.89 4.20 2.55
CA ALA A 267 7.64 3.71 1.99
C ALA A 267 6.75 4.92 1.67
N GLY A 268 6.41 5.09 0.39
CA GLY A 268 5.70 6.28 -0.07
C GLY A 268 6.50 7.56 0.22
N ALA A 269 5.91 8.49 0.95
CA ALA A 269 6.50 9.80 1.25
C ALA A 269 7.32 9.85 2.56
N SER A 270 7.49 8.72 3.27
CA SER A 270 8.09 8.69 4.61
C SER A 270 9.26 7.71 4.70
N ALA A 271 10.35 8.14 5.35
CA ALA A 271 11.46 7.27 5.69
C ALA A 271 11.02 6.16 6.66
N LEU A 272 11.52 4.95 6.46
CA LEU A 272 11.26 3.81 7.35
C LEU A 272 12.00 3.98 8.69
N PRO A 273 11.50 3.38 9.78
CA PRO A 273 12.15 3.43 11.09
C PRO A 273 13.63 3.05 11.01
N HIS A 274 14.48 3.81 11.70
CA HIS A 274 15.94 3.64 11.75
C HIS A 274 16.70 3.76 10.42
N ALA A 275 16.03 3.99 9.28
CA ALA A 275 16.68 4.07 7.98
C ALA A 275 17.65 5.25 7.89
N VAL A 276 17.23 6.44 8.31
CA VAL A 276 18.05 7.66 8.25
C VAL A 276 19.33 7.50 9.09
N SER A 277 19.22 7.00 10.32
CA SER A 277 20.40 6.74 11.16
C SER A 277 21.27 5.62 10.59
N ALA A 278 20.68 4.54 10.07
CA ALA A 278 21.44 3.44 9.48
C ALA A 278 22.29 3.87 8.28
N VAL A 279 21.82 4.85 7.49
CA VAL A 279 22.56 5.43 6.37
C VAL A 279 23.56 6.49 6.84
N ASN A 280 23.11 7.47 7.63
CA ASN A 280 23.93 8.64 7.99
C ASN A 280 25.06 8.31 8.95
N ASP A 281 24.86 7.32 9.82
CA ASP A 281 25.85 6.89 10.82
C ASP A 281 26.72 5.73 10.31
N ALA A 282 26.54 5.28 9.06
CA ALA A 282 27.31 4.21 8.47
C ALA A 282 28.80 4.59 8.36
N ALA A 283 29.67 3.77 8.95
CA ALA A 283 31.11 3.89 8.74
C ALA A 283 31.56 3.37 7.36
N ALA A 284 30.71 2.56 6.71
CA ALA A 284 30.92 2.01 5.39
C ALA A 284 30.56 3.03 4.30
N GLY A 285 31.14 2.88 3.10
CA GLY A 285 30.68 3.65 1.94
C GLY A 285 29.24 3.29 1.59
N VAL A 286 28.40 4.28 1.30
CA VAL A 286 26.98 4.06 0.98
C VAL A 286 26.72 4.32 -0.49
N LEU A 287 26.04 3.37 -1.15
CA LEU A 287 25.50 3.49 -2.50
C LEU A 287 24.00 3.19 -2.49
N PHE A 288 23.25 3.95 -3.28
CA PHE A 288 21.80 3.88 -3.44
C PHE A 288 21.48 3.24 -4.79
N VAL A 289 20.85 2.06 -4.80
CA VAL A 289 20.67 1.25 -6.01
C VAL A 289 19.19 1.03 -6.30
N THR A 290 18.66 1.71 -7.32
CA THR A 290 17.23 1.65 -7.67
C THR A 290 16.98 1.08 -9.06
N ASN A 291 15.93 0.27 -9.18
CA ASN A 291 15.42 -0.18 -10.46
C ASN A 291 14.58 0.87 -11.19
N ASN A 292 14.25 2.00 -10.56
CA ASN A 292 13.50 3.05 -11.20
C ASN A 292 14.35 3.80 -12.25
N ALA A 293 13.82 3.86 -13.48
CA ALA A 293 14.46 4.53 -14.62
C ALA A 293 13.84 5.89 -14.96
N SER A 294 12.83 6.34 -14.19
CA SER A 294 12.09 7.56 -14.51
C SER A 294 12.72 8.83 -13.92
N ARG A 295 13.53 8.71 -12.87
CA ARG A 295 14.22 9.83 -12.22
C ARG A 295 15.72 9.79 -12.49
N SER A 296 16.30 10.97 -12.64
CA SER A 296 17.75 11.17 -12.72
C SER A 296 18.42 10.92 -11.35
N PRO A 297 19.74 10.67 -11.32
CA PRO A 297 20.49 10.52 -10.07
C PRO A 297 20.36 11.72 -9.13
N ASP A 298 20.33 12.94 -9.68
CA ASP A 298 20.16 14.18 -8.91
C ASP A 298 18.76 14.24 -8.27
N GLU A 299 17.70 13.93 -9.02
CA GLU A 299 16.33 13.90 -8.49
C GLU A 299 16.13 12.85 -7.39
N VAL A 300 16.80 11.70 -7.50
CA VAL A 300 16.78 10.67 -6.46
C VAL A 300 17.54 11.14 -5.22
N ALA A 301 18.72 11.73 -5.39
CA ALA A 301 19.50 12.28 -4.26
C ALA A 301 18.75 13.41 -3.55
N ASP A 302 18.12 14.32 -4.28
CA ASP A 302 17.29 15.39 -3.71
C ASP A 302 16.10 14.83 -2.94
N HIS A 303 15.45 13.78 -3.45
CA HIS A 303 14.36 13.11 -2.75
C HIS A 303 14.82 12.45 -1.44
N LEU A 304 15.95 11.72 -1.48
CA LEU A 304 16.56 11.14 -0.29
C LEU A 304 16.95 12.23 0.73
N ALA A 305 17.53 13.34 0.27
CA ALA A 305 17.87 14.47 1.13
C ALA A 305 16.63 15.10 1.79
N ALA A 306 15.51 15.21 1.07
CA ALA A 306 14.25 15.69 1.63
C ALA A 306 13.69 14.78 2.74
N LEU A 307 14.02 13.48 2.71
CA LEU A 307 13.66 12.50 3.74
C LEU A 307 14.68 12.43 4.90
N GLY A 308 15.75 13.23 4.84
CA GLY A 308 16.76 13.32 5.89
C GLY A 308 18.03 12.47 5.67
N PHE A 309 18.14 11.78 4.54
CA PHE A 309 19.34 11.01 4.20
C PHE A 309 20.46 11.92 3.68
N SER A 310 21.70 11.64 4.09
CA SER A 310 22.89 12.27 3.53
C SER A 310 23.25 11.58 2.21
N ALA A 311 22.60 12.01 1.13
CA ALA A 311 22.74 11.42 -0.20
C ALA A 311 23.31 12.42 -1.22
N HIS A 312 24.23 11.94 -2.05
CA HIS A 312 24.78 12.65 -3.21
C HIS A 312 24.55 11.86 -4.50
N SER A 313 24.46 12.55 -5.63
CA SER A 313 24.09 11.91 -6.91
C SER A 313 25.13 10.96 -7.46
N ASP A 314 26.41 11.11 -7.08
CA ASP A 314 27.48 10.15 -7.39
C ASP A 314 27.31 8.81 -6.66
N GLN A 315 26.60 8.80 -5.52
CA GLN A 315 26.23 7.61 -4.77
C GLN A 315 25.00 6.89 -5.35
N VAL A 316 24.24 7.52 -6.24
CA VAL A 316 23.01 6.96 -6.81
C VAL A 316 23.30 6.20 -8.10
N VAL A 317 22.88 4.94 -8.12
CA VAL A 317 22.97 4.01 -9.24
C VAL A 317 21.55 3.65 -9.69
N THR A 318 21.18 4.08 -10.89
CA THR A 318 19.84 3.82 -11.45
C THR A 318 19.89 2.76 -12.54
N SER A 319 18.76 2.08 -12.76
CA SER A 319 18.62 1.18 -13.91
C SER A 319 18.69 1.90 -15.27
N ALA A 320 18.41 3.21 -15.32
CA ALA A 320 18.60 4.02 -16.53
C ALA A 320 20.08 4.16 -16.89
N GLN A 321 20.94 4.41 -15.90
CA GLN A 321 22.40 4.44 -16.10
C GLN A 321 22.92 3.08 -16.57
N ALA A 322 22.50 1.99 -15.90
CA ALA A 322 22.88 0.64 -16.27
C ALA A 322 22.39 0.28 -17.69
N GLY A 323 21.15 0.63 -18.03
CA GLY A 323 20.55 0.40 -19.34
C GLY A 323 21.30 1.14 -20.46
N ALA A 324 21.59 2.43 -20.24
CA ALA A 324 22.31 3.23 -21.21
C ALA A 324 23.76 2.74 -21.41
N THR A 325 24.44 2.31 -20.34
CA THR A 325 25.78 1.70 -20.44
C THR A 325 25.73 0.41 -21.24
N LEU A 326 24.75 -0.46 -20.96
CA LEU A 326 24.58 -1.71 -21.67
C LEU A 326 24.28 -1.50 -23.17
N VAL A 327 23.51 -0.46 -23.52
CA VAL A 327 23.31 -0.10 -24.94
C VAL A 327 24.63 0.34 -25.57
N ALA A 328 25.37 1.23 -24.93
CA ALA A 328 26.65 1.73 -25.45
C ALA A 328 27.71 0.64 -25.66
N GLU A 329 27.66 -0.46 -24.89
CA GLU A 329 28.51 -1.64 -25.10
C GLU A 329 28.09 -2.50 -26.30
N ARG A 330 26.85 -2.36 -26.77
CA ARG A 330 26.25 -3.21 -27.81
C ARG A 330 26.16 -2.56 -29.18
N VAL A 331 26.27 -1.23 -29.26
CA VAL A 331 26.20 -0.49 -30.53
C VAL A 331 27.42 0.41 -30.73
N PRO A 332 27.79 0.74 -31.97
CA PRO A 332 28.84 1.73 -32.24
C PRO A 332 28.54 3.10 -31.61
N ALA A 333 29.60 3.84 -31.26
CA ALA A 333 29.48 5.22 -30.80
C ALA A 333 28.77 6.09 -31.87
N GLY A 334 27.87 6.98 -31.42
CA GLY A 334 27.06 7.83 -32.31
C GLY A 334 25.88 7.12 -32.97
N SER A 335 25.61 5.84 -32.66
CA SER A 335 24.41 5.15 -33.16
C SER A 335 23.12 5.77 -32.64
N THR A 336 22.05 5.62 -33.44
CA THR A 336 20.69 6.02 -33.07
C THR A 336 20.06 4.99 -32.13
N VAL A 337 19.36 5.47 -31.10
CA VAL A 337 18.69 4.65 -30.09
C VAL A 337 17.27 5.16 -29.91
N LEU A 338 16.31 4.27 -30.06
CA LEU A 338 14.92 4.56 -29.74
C LEU A 338 14.69 4.37 -28.24
N VAL A 339 14.14 5.40 -27.59
CA VAL A 339 13.90 5.39 -26.14
C VAL A 339 12.41 5.30 -25.87
N VAL A 340 11.99 4.26 -25.16
CA VAL A 340 10.67 4.17 -24.52
C VAL A 340 10.87 4.43 -23.03
N GLY A 341 10.46 5.59 -22.52
CA GLY A 341 10.66 5.94 -21.13
C GLY A 341 10.84 7.44 -20.91
N ALA A 342 11.14 7.81 -19.66
CA ALA A 342 11.20 9.20 -19.22
C ALA A 342 12.39 9.97 -19.84
N GLN A 343 12.37 11.30 -19.68
CA GLN A 343 13.43 12.19 -20.15
C GLN A 343 14.80 11.84 -19.55
N SER A 344 14.85 11.44 -18.27
CA SER A 344 16.08 11.00 -17.59
C SER A 344 16.80 9.86 -18.34
N LEU A 345 16.06 8.87 -18.85
CA LEU A 345 16.63 7.79 -19.66
C LEU A 345 17.18 8.30 -21.02
N ARG A 346 16.49 9.27 -21.64
CA ARG A 346 16.96 9.91 -22.88
C ARG A 346 18.28 10.66 -22.66
N ASP A 347 18.39 11.34 -21.53
CA ASP A 347 19.57 12.10 -21.16
C ASP A 347 20.76 11.16 -20.89
N GLU A 348 20.54 10.02 -20.23
CA GLU A 348 21.56 8.99 -20.01
C GLU A 348 22.12 8.40 -21.31
N ILE A 349 21.25 8.18 -22.32
CA ILE A 349 21.68 7.74 -23.66
C ILE A 349 22.52 8.82 -24.33
N SER A 350 22.07 10.07 -24.28
CA SER A 350 22.77 11.21 -24.88
C SER A 350 24.14 11.45 -24.22
N ALA A 351 24.24 11.30 -22.90
CA ALA A 351 25.46 11.44 -22.13
C ALA A 351 26.55 10.43 -22.54
N ARG A 352 26.16 9.28 -23.12
CA ARG A 352 27.08 8.26 -23.66
C ARG A 352 27.44 8.48 -25.13
N GLY A 353 27.07 9.63 -25.70
CA GLY A 353 27.38 9.99 -27.08
C GLY A 353 26.56 9.22 -28.12
N LEU A 354 25.40 8.71 -27.72
CA LEU A 354 24.41 8.08 -28.61
C LEU A 354 23.33 9.10 -29.00
N VAL A 355 22.63 8.85 -30.11
CA VAL A 355 21.64 9.78 -30.66
C VAL A 355 20.24 9.26 -30.36
N VAL A 356 19.46 9.97 -29.54
CA VAL A 356 18.06 9.60 -29.26
C VAL A 356 17.18 9.86 -30.48
N VAL A 357 16.33 8.90 -30.82
CA VAL A 357 15.31 9.00 -31.88
C VAL A 357 13.96 8.52 -31.35
N ASP A 358 12.88 8.92 -32.03
CA ASP A 358 11.50 8.63 -31.59
C ASP A 358 10.78 7.62 -32.50
N SER A 359 11.33 7.31 -33.69
CA SER A 359 10.68 6.44 -34.67
C SER A 359 11.55 5.27 -35.13
N ALA A 360 10.91 4.14 -35.40
CA ALA A 360 11.53 3.00 -36.05
C ALA A 360 12.01 3.32 -37.48
N ASP A 361 11.42 4.33 -38.14
CA ASP A 361 11.82 4.78 -39.48
C ASP A 361 13.21 5.43 -39.50
N ASP A 362 13.69 5.91 -38.34
CA ASP A 362 15.06 6.42 -38.17
C ASP A 362 16.11 5.29 -38.11
N ASN A 363 15.67 4.03 -38.27
CA ASN A 363 16.49 2.82 -38.23
C ASN A 363 17.40 2.75 -37.00
N PRO A 364 16.83 2.82 -35.77
CA PRO A 364 17.60 2.77 -34.54
C PRO A 364 18.41 1.47 -34.44
N ALA A 365 19.67 1.56 -34.03
CA ALA A 365 20.52 0.40 -33.78
C ALA A 365 20.11 -0.34 -32.49
N ALA A 366 19.48 0.37 -31.55
CA ALA A 366 18.98 -0.20 -30.31
C ALA A 366 17.65 0.44 -29.87
N VAL A 367 16.89 -0.30 -29.08
CA VAL A 367 15.75 0.16 -28.31
C VAL A 367 16.10 0.04 -26.83
N VAL A 368 15.94 1.10 -26.06
CA VAL A 368 16.04 1.06 -24.60
C VAL A 368 14.69 1.40 -23.98
N GLN A 369 14.24 0.57 -23.04
CA GLN A 369 12.92 0.67 -22.44
C GLN A 369 13.00 0.79 -20.92
N GLY A 370 12.47 1.89 -20.37
CA GLY A 370 12.28 2.14 -18.95
C GLY A 370 10.88 2.67 -18.65
N HIS A 371 10.53 2.73 -17.36
CA HIS A 371 9.20 3.20 -16.96
C HIS A 371 9.02 4.70 -17.27
N SER A 372 7.86 5.05 -17.82
CA SER A 372 7.31 6.40 -17.87
C SER A 372 5.79 6.32 -17.72
N PRO A 373 5.16 7.21 -16.93
CA PRO A 373 3.70 7.31 -16.88
C PRO A 373 3.05 7.64 -18.23
N ASP A 374 3.78 8.32 -19.12
CA ASP A 374 3.28 8.75 -20.43
C ASP A 374 3.41 7.65 -21.50
N THR A 375 4.05 6.52 -21.18
CA THR A 375 4.23 5.46 -22.18
C THR A 375 2.91 4.83 -22.56
N GLY A 376 2.59 4.94 -23.86
CA GLY A 376 1.36 4.44 -24.44
C GLY A 376 1.57 3.55 -25.67
N TRP A 377 0.46 3.17 -26.29
CA TRP A 377 0.44 2.27 -27.44
C TRP A 377 1.36 2.72 -28.60
N ALA A 378 1.47 4.02 -28.86
CA ALA A 378 2.28 4.55 -29.94
C ALA A 378 3.78 4.24 -29.75
N GLU A 379 4.34 4.56 -28.59
CA GLU A 379 5.76 4.30 -28.28
C GLU A 379 6.08 2.80 -28.28
N LEU A 380 5.19 1.98 -27.70
CA LEU A 380 5.35 0.53 -27.71
C LEU A 380 5.31 -0.05 -29.13
N SER A 381 4.54 0.55 -30.03
CA SER A 381 4.47 0.14 -31.43
C SER A 381 5.75 0.47 -32.19
N GLU A 382 6.32 1.66 -31.98
CA GLU A 382 7.62 2.04 -32.56
C GLU A 382 8.75 1.12 -32.05
N ALA A 383 8.76 0.82 -30.74
CA ALA A 383 9.68 -0.17 -30.18
C ALA A 383 9.51 -1.55 -30.82
N ALA A 384 8.29 -2.05 -30.95
CA ALA A 384 8.03 -3.35 -31.56
C ALA A 384 8.48 -3.41 -33.03
N LEU A 385 8.30 -2.33 -33.79
CA LEU A 385 8.79 -2.22 -35.17
C LEU A 385 10.33 -2.24 -35.22
N ALA A 386 10.99 -1.41 -34.40
CA ALA A 386 12.44 -1.35 -34.32
C ALA A 386 13.06 -2.70 -33.92
N VAL A 387 12.49 -3.37 -32.92
CA VAL A 387 12.94 -4.71 -32.47
C VAL A 387 12.78 -5.75 -33.58
N ARG A 388 11.65 -5.74 -34.31
CA ARG A 388 11.45 -6.63 -35.48
C ARG A 388 12.44 -6.36 -36.61
N ASN A 389 12.87 -5.11 -36.76
CA ASN A 389 13.89 -4.71 -37.72
C ASN A 389 15.33 -5.06 -37.27
N GLY A 390 15.49 -5.68 -36.10
CA GLY A 390 16.76 -6.20 -35.61
C GLY A 390 17.52 -5.27 -34.66
N ALA A 391 16.89 -4.21 -34.16
CA ALA A 391 17.48 -3.36 -33.13
C ALA A 391 17.79 -4.17 -31.85
N VAL A 392 18.93 -3.90 -31.21
CA VAL A 392 19.25 -4.48 -29.90
C VAL A 392 18.25 -3.96 -28.88
N TRP A 393 17.55 -4.85 -28.19
CA TRP A 393 16.54 -4.45 -27.20
C TRP A 393 17.08 -4.57 -25.78
N VAL A 394 17.05 -3.47 -25.03
CA VAL A 394 17.45 -3.39 -23.62
C VAL A 394 16.28 -2.90 -22.78
N ALA A 395 15.99 -3.58 -21.68
CA ALA A 395 15.04 -3.15 -20.66
C ALA A 395 15.79 -2.71 -19.41
N CYS A 396 15.44 -1.54 -18.85
CA CYS A 396 16.04 -1.02 -17.63
C CYS A 396 15.70 -1.92 -16.43
N ASN A 397 14.46 -2.40 -16.33
CA ASN A 397 14.04 -3.43 -15.37
C ASN A 397 12.85 -4.21 -15.96
N VAL A 398 12.47 -5.32 -15.31
CA VAL A 398 11.31 -6.15 -15.70
C VAL A 398 10.29 -6.26 -14.58
N ASP A 399 10.24 -5.29 -13.69
CA ASP A 399 9.31 -5.26 -12.56
C ASP A 399 7.88 -5.09 -13.10
N THR A 400 7.00 -6.08 -12.86
CA THR A 400 5.65 -6.09 -13.44
C THR A 400 4.72 -5.06 -12.81
N THR A 401 4.98 -4.69 -11.55
CA THR A 401 4.19 -3.73 -10.79
C THR A 401 5.05 -2.58 -10.27
N LEU A 402 4.41 -1.42 -10.08
CA LEU A 402 4.99 -0.24 -9.45
C LEU A 402 4.09 0.18 -8.27
N PRO A 403 4.55 0.07 -7.01
CA PRO A 403 3.76 0.49 -5.85
C PRO A 403 3.50 2.00 -5.83
N ASN A 404 2.29 2.42 -5.44
CA ASN A 404 1.98 3.79 -5.04
C ASN A 404 0.87 3.82 -3.98
N GLU A 405 0.47 5.02 -3.55
CA GLU A 405 -0.59 5.26 -2.55
C GLU A 405 -1.96 4.66 -2.92
N ARG A 406 -2.19 4.28 -4.18
CA ARG A 406 -3.45 3.68 -4.67
C ARG A 406 -3.33 2.17 -4.88
N GLY A 407 -2.21 1.55 -4.50
CA GLY A 407 -1.92 0.14 -4.70
C GLY A 407 -0.85 -0.14 -5.78
N LEU A 408 -0.92 -1.34 -6.38
CA LEU A 408 0.07 -1.80 -7.35
C LEU A 408 -0.30 -1.39 -8.77
N LEU A 409 0.42 -0.39 -9.32
CA LEU A 409 0.26 0.05 -10.70
C LEU A 409 1.05 -0.81 -11.69
N VAL A 410 0.87 -0.53 -12.99
CA VAL A 410 1.59 -1.17 -14.09
C VAL A 410 3.06 -0.75 -14.08
N GLY A 411 3.97 -1.70 -13.86
CA GLY A 411 5.42 -1.50 -13.92
C GLY A 411 6.00 -1.64 -15.34
N ASN A 412 7.30 -1.33 -15.49
CA ASN A 412 7.98 -1.43 -16.79
C ASN A 412 7.95 -2.86 -17.35
N GLY A 413 8.04 -3.88 -16.51
CA GLY A 413 7.97 -5.28 -16.90
C GLY A 413 6.68 -5.65 -17.62
N SER A 414 5.56 -5.04 -17.22
CA SER A 414 4.28 -5.23 -17.91
C SER A 414 4.28 -4.61 -19.31
N MET A 415 4.93 -3.46 -19.47
CA MET A 415 5.12 -2.81 -20.78
C MET A 415 6.12 -3.57 -21.66
N VAL A 416 7.17 -4.14 -21.06
CA VAL A 416 8.12 -5.06 -21.71
C VAL A 416 7.39 -6.32 -22.19
N ALA A 417 6.49 -6.87 -21.38
CA ALA A 417 5.70 -8.04 -21.74
C ALA A 417 4.81 -7.78 -22.97
N ALA A 418 4.28 -6.57 -23.13
CA ALA A 418 3.52 -6.18 -24.32
C ALA A 418 4.39 -6.22 -25.59
N VAL A 419 5.59 -5.63 -25.56
CA VAL A 419 6.54 -5.66 -26.69
C VAL A 419 7.03 -7.08 -26.98
N LYS A 420 7.32 -7.86 -25.93
CA LYS A 420 7.71 -9.27 -26.03
C LYS A 420 6.63 -10.11 -26.71
N SER A 421 5.37 -9.95 -26.29
CA SER A 421 4.23 -10.61 -26.91
C SER A 421 4.05 -10.21 -28.38
N ALA A 422 4.25 -8.93 -28.69
CA ALA A 422 4.12 -8.41 -30.05
C ALA A 422 5.28 -8.84 -30.97
N THR A 423 6.47 -9.14 -30.46
CA THR A 423 7.68 -9.37 -31.28
C THR A 423 8.19 -10.81 -31.23
N GLY A 424 7.91 -11.55 -30.16
CA GLY A 424 8.54 -12.83 -29.83
C GLY A 424 10.00 -12.72 -29.38
N ALA A 425 10.52 -11.49 -29.22
CA ALA A 425 11.90 -11.24 -28.80
C ALA A 425 12.03 -11.17 -27.27
N GLU A 426 13.26 -11.28 -26.78
CA GLU A 426 13.61 -11.10 -25.37
C GLU A 426 14.57 -9.90 -25.22
N PRO A 427 14.33 -8.98 -24.26
CA PRO A 427 15.27 -7.90 -24.00
C PRO A 427 16.48 -8.39 -23.22
N LEU A 428 17.60 -7.68 -23.35
CA LEU A 428 18.66 -7.69 -22.36
C LEU A 428 18.20 -6.86 -21.15
N VAL A 429 18.24 -7.43 -19.95
CA VAL A 429 17.85 -6.72 -18.72
C VAL A 429 19.08 -6.08 -18.08
N ALA A 430 19.00 -4.79 -17.76
CA ALA A 430 20.11 -4.04 -17.17
C ALA A 430 20.04 -3.94 -15.64
N GLY A 431 18.84 -3.68 -15.10
CA GLY A 431 18.56 -3.55 -13.67
C GLY A 431 18.50 -4.89 -12.94
N LYS A 432 18.26 -4.82 -11.63
CA LYS A 432 18.18 -5.97 -10.73
C LYS A 432 17.08 -6.93 -11.21
N PRO A 433 17.29 -8.26 -11.20
CA PRO A 433 18.43 -9.00 -10.63
C PRO A 433 19.65 -9.15 -11.57
N ALA A 434 19.66 -8.49 -12.73
CA ALA A 434 20.76 -8.67 -13.67
C ALA A 434 22.07 -8.05 -13.16
N ALA A 435 23.19 -8.67 -13.55
CA ALA A 435 24.52 -8.24 -13.15
C ALA A 435 24.92 -6.78 -13.50
N PRO A 436 24.46 -6.15 -14.61
CA PRO A 436 24.98 -4.84 -15.03
C PRO A 436 24.85 -3.74 -13.97
N ILE A 437 23.68 -3.55 -13.35
CA ILE A 437 23.47 -2.51 -12.34
C ILE A 437 24.34 -2.73 -11.10
N MET A 438 24.48 -3.98 -10.64
CA MET A 438 25.32 -4.31 -9.49
C MET A 438 26.80 -4.10 -9.82
N ARG A 439 27.25 -4.44 -11.03
CA ARG A 439 28.62 -4.16 -11.48
C ARG A 439 28.90 -2.67 -11.61
N ASP A 440 27.93 -1.87 -12.07
CA ASP A 440 28.05 -0.42 -12.11
C ASP A 440 28.22 0.14 -10.68
N ALA A 441 27.36 -0.27 -9.73
CA ALA A 441 27.50 0.11 -8.34
C ALA A 441 28.87 -0.25 -7.75
N LEU A 442 29.33 -1.49 -7.96
CA LEU A 442 30.64 -1.94 -7.52
C LEU A 442 31.81 -1.18 -8.16
N SER A 443 31.65 -0.67 -9.39
CA SER A 443 32.69 0.11 -10.05
C SER A 443 32.86 1.52 -9.48
N ARG A 444 31.84 2.02 -8.77
CA ARG A 444 31.84 3.34 -8.11
C ARG A 444 32.32 3.27 -6.66
N GLY A 445 32.15 2.13 -6.00
CA GLY A 445 32.67 1.88 -4.66
C GLY A 445 34.16 1.53 -4.66
N GLU A 446 34.88 1.93 -3.60
CA GLU A 446 36.26 1.50 -3.35
C GLU A 446 36.34 0.28 -2.41
N GLY A 447 35.20 -0.14 -1.85
CA GLY A 447 35.10 -1.24 -0.90
C GLY A 447 35.36 -2.61 -1.50
N ARG A 448 35.83 -3.53 -0.65
CA ARG A 448 36.16 -4.92 -1.02
C ARG A 448 35.17 -5.92 -0.46
N ARG A 449 34.33 -5.51 0.49
CA ARG A 449 33.31 -6.32 1.15
C ARG A 449 31.99 -5.53 1.12
N PRO A 450 31.35 -5.49 -0.06
CA PRO A 450 30.03 -4.89 -0.21
C PRO A 450 28.93 -5.83 0.34
N LEU A 451 27.91 -5.25 0.98
CA LEU A 451 26.67 -5.92 1.37
C LEU A 451 25.51 -5.31 0.58
N VAL A 452 24.70 -6.15 -0.06
CA VAL A 452 23.43 -5.72 -0.65
C VAL A 452 22.35 -5.74 0.43
N VAL A 453 21.61 -4.66 0.59
CA VAL A 453 20.51 -4.54 1.55
C VAL A 453 19.24 -4.20 0.80
N GLY A 454 18.21 -5.03 0.91
CA GLY A 454 16.96 -4.85 0.20
C GLY A 454 15.81 -5.68 0.75
N ASP A 455 14.59 -5.41 0.27
CA ASP A 455 13.35 -6.07 0.69
C ASP A 455 12.83 -7.08 -0.34
N ARG A 456 13.41 -7.14 -1.54
CA ARG A 456 12.94 -8.03 -2.62
C ARG A 456 13.86 -9.21 -2.91
N LEU A 457 13.30 -10.42 -2.80
CA LEU A 457 14.00 -11.68 -3.07
C LEU A 457 14.40 -11.82 -4.55
N ASP A 458 13.52 -11.45 -5.47
CA ASP A 458 13.67 -11.66 -6.92
C ASP A 458 14.46 -10.56 -7.63
N THR A 459 14.72 -9.43 -6.96
CA THR A 459 15.57 -8.34 -7.47
C THR A 459 16.84 -8.18 -6.65
N ASP A 460 16.76 -7.83 -5.37
CA ASP A 460 17.93 -7.44 -4.57
C ASP A 460 18.75 -8.65 -4.20
N ILE A 461 18.10 -9.65 -3.62
CA ILE A 461 18.77 -10.87 -3.17
C ILE A 461 19.28 -11.69 -4.36
N ALA A 462 18.44 -11.87 -5.39
CA ALA A 462 18.85 -12.51 -6.63
C ALA A 462 19.95 -11.72 -7.37
N GLY A 463 19.92 -10.39 -7.30
CA GLY A 463 20.98 -9.52 -7.82
C GLY A 463 22.30 -9.73 -7.09
N ALA A 464 22.29 -9.75 -5.76
CA ALA A 464 23.46 -10.03 -4.94
C ALA A 464 24.07 -11.41 -5.27
N HIS A 465 23.23 -12.44 -5.37
CA HIS A 465 23.67 -13.78 -5.76
C HIS A 465 24.32 -13.80 -7.15
N THR A 466 23.75 -13.07 -8.12
CA THR A 466 24.26 -12.99 -9.50
C THR A 466 25.69 -12.44 -9.58
N VAL A 467 26.08 -11.57 -8.65
CA VAL A 467 27.45 -11.01 -8.56
C VAL A 467 28.28 -11.61 -7.43
N GLY A 468 27.76 -12.61 -6.71
CA GLY A 468 28.47 -13.32 -5.64
C GLY A 468 28.71 -12.49 -4.39
N LEU A 469 27.77 -11.59 -4.05
CA LEU A 469 27.83 -10.76 -2.85
C LEU A 469 26.93 -11.32 -1.74
N ASP A 470 27.30 -11.02 -0.50
CA ASP A 470 26.42 -11.24 0.64
C ASP A 470 25.22 -10.28 0.57
N SER A 471 24.10 -10.70 1.15
CA SER A 471 22.87 -9.92 1.16
C SER A 471 22.13 -9.98 2.50
N LEU A 472 21.57 -8.85 2.89
CA LEU A 472 20.65 -8.71 4.00
C LEU A 472 19.24 -8.46 3.46
N LEU A 473 18.32 -9.38 3.74
CA LEU A 473 16.89 -9.19 3.50
C LEU A 473 16.25 -8.46 4.69
N VAL A 474 15.60 -7.34 4.43
CA VAL A 474 14.70 -6.68 5.39
C VAL A 474 13.25 -7.02 5.07
N LEU A 475 12.41 -7.20 6.09
CA LEU A 475 10.99 -7.55 5.92
C LEU A 475 10.06 -6.34 6.03
N THR A 476 10.54 -5.16 5.61
CA THR A 476 9.81 -3.88 5.65
C THR A 476 9.07 -3.54 4.36
N GLY A 477 9.29 -4.32 3.30
CA GLY A 477 8.74 -4.07 1.97
C GLY A 477 7.97 -5.27 1.41
N VAL A 478 8.28 -5.67 0.19
CA VAL A 478 7.48 -6.60 -0.63
C VAL A 478 7.61 -8.05 -0.19
N SER A 479 8.81 -8.53 0.14
CA SER A 479 8.98 -9.96 0.49
C SER A 479 8.57 -10.22 1.93
N THR A 480 7.72 -11.22 2.12
CA THR A 480 7.32 -11.69 3.45
C THR A 480 8.22 -12.80 3.97
N ALA A 481 8.10 -13.15 5.26
CA ALA A 481 8.73 -14.35 5.80
C ALA A 481 8.30 -15.63 5.04
N VAL A 482 7.04 -15.71 4.61
CA VAL A 482 6.53 -16.83 3.80
C VAL A 482 7.24 -16.90 2.45
N ASP A 483 7.39 -15.77 1.76
CA ASP A 483 8.11 -15.72 0.49
C ASP A 483 9.57 -16.12 0.65
N MET A 484 10.22 -15.68 1.74
CA MET A 484 11.58 -16.06 2.06
C MET A 484 11.71 -17.57 2.26
N LEU A 485 10.82 -18.20 3.04
CA LEU A 485 10.85 -19.65 3.25
C LEU A 485 10.65 -20.43 1.94
N ALA A 486 9.83 -19.91 1.03
CA ALA A 486 9.59 -20.47 -0.30
C ALA A 486 10.68 -20.13 -1.34
N ALA A 487 11.72 -19.37 -0.97
CA ALA A 487 12.72 -18.89 -1.91
C ALA A 487 13.57 -20.02 -2.52
N GLY A 488 13.66 -20.00 -3.85
CA GLY A 488 14.60 -20.84 -4.60
C GLY A 488 16.06 -20.48 -4.32
N PRO A 489 17.03 -21.37 -4.58
CA PRO A 489 18.43 -21.19 -4.17
C PRO A 489 19.08 -19.85 -4.56
N ASN A 490 18.76 -19.33 -5.74
CA ASN A 490 19.33 -18.07 -6.23
C ASN A 490 18.72 -16.81 -5.59
N CYS A 491 17.65 -16.96 -4.80
CA CYS A 491 16.96 -15.86 -4.11
C CYS A 491 17.07 -15.98 -2.59
N ARG A 492 17.97 -16.82 -2.06
CA ARG A 492 18.15 -17.00 -0.62
C ARG A 492 19.13 -15.96 -0.08
N PRO A 493 18.75 -15.13 0.90
CA PRO A 493 19.65 -14.13 1.49
C PRO A 493 20.73 -14.76 2.37
N THR A 494 21.79 -13.99 2.63
CA THR A 494 22.84 -14.39 3.60
C THR A 494 22.40 -14.11 5.04
N TYR A 495 21.71 -12.98 5.23
CA TYR A 495 21.18 -12.51 6.50
C TYR A 495 19.71 -12.11 6.34
N VAL A 496 18.93 -12.19 7.42
CA VAL A 496 17.57 -11.65 7.48
C VAL A 496 17.39 -10.82 8.74
N ALA A 497 16.77 -9.65 8.62
CA ALA A 497 16.39 -8.79 9.72
C ALA A 497 14.90 -8.46 9.67
N ALA A 498 14.13 -9.01 10.62
CA ALA A 498 12.71 -8.74 10.76
C ALA A 498 12.40 -7.31 11.24
N ASN A 499 13.32 -6.69 11.98
CA ASN A 499 13.21 -5.30 12.46
C ASN A 499 13.77 -4.26 11.48
N GLY A 500 13.88 -4.61 10.20
CA GLY A 500 14.38 -3.72 9.16
C GLY A 500 15.85 -3.33 9.37
N LEU A 501 16.16 -2.06 9.12
CA LEU A 501 17.54 -1.56 9.10
C LEU A 501 18.20 -1.46 10.47
N ALA A 502 17.45 -1.59 11.56
CA ALA A 502 18.03 -1.78 12.90
C ALA A 502 18.93 -3.02 12.95
N GLY A 503 18.70 -4.02 12.09
CA GLY A 503 19.54 -5.20 11.95
C GLY A 503 21.01 -4.91 11.59
N LEU A 504 21.32 -3.78 10.96
CA LEU A 504 22.72 -3.41 10.67
C LEU A 504 23.55 -3.15 11.94
N ALA A 505 22.90 -2.75 13.04
CA ALA A 505 23.53 -2.57 14.34
C ALA A 505 23.55 -3.87 15.18
N SER A 506 22.77 -4.88 14.80
CA SER A 506 22.70 -6.17 15.48
C SER A 506 23.93 -7.04 15.21
N ASP A 507 24.13 -8.03 16.07
CA ASP A 507 25.18 -9.04 15.90
C ASP A 507 25.04 -9.78 14.56
N ALA A 508 26.14 -9.89 13.81
CA ALA A 508 26.11 -10.48 12.47
C ALA A 508 25.73 -11.96 12.49
N GLU A 509 26.14 -12.70 13.53
CA GLU A 509 25.84 -14.12 13.64
C GLU A 509 24.35 -14.31 13.92
N SER A 510 23.73 -13.53 14.82
CA SER A 510 22.29 -13.67 15.09
C SER A 510 21.38 -13.45 13.89
N LEU A 511 21.83 -12.73 12.86
CA LEU A 511 21.07 -12.48 11.63
C LEU A 511 21.38 -13.48 10.51
N ARG A 512 22.51 -14.20 10.61
CA ARG A 512 23.00 -15.09 9.55
C ARG A 512 22.09 -16.31 9.44
N ILE A 513 21.66 -16.63 8.21
CA ILE A 513 20.95 -17.88 7.95
C ILE A 513 21.85 -19.06 8.35
N GLY A 514 21.39 -19.81 9.34
CA GLY A 514 22.15 -20.90 9.93
C GLY A 514 21.46 -21.45 11.17
N PRO A 515 21.98 -22.53 11.75
CA PRO A 515 21.46 -23.07 12.99
C PRO A 515 21.80 -22.15 14.17
N HIS A 516 20.79 -21.74 14.94
CA HIS A 516 20.97 -21.04 16.22
C HIS A 516 20.50 -21.91 17.39
N ASP A 517 21.26 -21.89 18.48
CA ASP A 517 21.05 -22.80 19.63
C ASP A 517 19.76 -22.52 20.42
N ASP A 518 19.21 -21.31 20.28
CA ASP A 518 18.01 -20.84 20.95
C ASP A 518 16.71 -21.48 20.44
N TRP A 519 16.76 -22.05 19.22
CA TRP A 519 15.59 -22.62 18.55
C TRP A 519 15.85 -24.07 18.15
N ARG A 520 14.85 -24.92 18.37
CA ARG A 520 14.82 -26.26 17.78
C ARG A 520 13.78 -26.26 16.67
N VAL A 521 14.23 -26.48 15.44
CA VAL A 521 13.36 -26.65 14.28
C VAL A 521 13.51 -28.09 13.77
N GLN A 522 12.39 -28.80 13.60
CA GLN A 522 12.35 -30.12 12.97
C GLN A 522 11.50 -30.05 11.72
N VAL A 523 11.98 -30.68 10.65
CA VAL A 523 11.28 -30.71 9.36
C VAL A 523 11.08 -32.17 8.97
N ILE A 524 9.82 -32.56 8.77
CA ILE A 524 9.42 -33.89 8.31
C ILE A 524 8.45 -33.67 7.15
N ASP A 525 8.91 -33.94 5.93
CA ASP A 525 8.21 -33.55 4.71
C ASP A 525 7.83 -32.05 4.77
N GLU A 526 6.57 -31.69 4.52
CA GLU A 526 6.09 -30.29 4.56
C GLU A 526 5.68 -29.82 5.97
N HIS A 527 5.88 -30.63 7.01
CA HIS A 527 5.54 -30.28 8.39
C HIS A 527 6.79 -29.81 9.13
N VAL A 528 6.72 -28.59 9.65
CA VAL A 528 7.79 -27.93 10.39
C VAL A 528 7.34 -27.76 11.84
N THR A 529 8.08 -28.29 12.80
CA THR A 529 7.82 -28.01 14.23
C THR A 529 8.91 -27.12 14.80
N VAL A 530 8.51 -26.12 15.59
CA VAL A 530 9.39 -25.13 16.22
C VAL A 530 9.20 -25.20 17.73
N ALA A 531 10.31 -25.27 18.46
CA ALA A 531 10.32 -25.21 19.92
C ALA A 531 11.41 -24.25 20.39
N SER A 532 11.13 -23.49 21.46
CA SER A 532 12.13 -22.66 22.12
C SER A 532 13.04 -23.50 23.03
N ARG A 533 14.31 -23.09 23.16
CA ARG A 533 15.28 -23.66 24.10
C ARG A 533 15.65 -22.69 25.24
N GLY A 534 14.99 -21.54 25.36
CA GLY A 534 15.26 -20.55 26.40
C GLY A 534 14.52 -19.22 26.20
N ALA A 535 14.89 -18.18 26.95
CA ALA A 535 14.43 -16.83 26.66
C ALA A 535 15.20 -16.31 25.44
N SER A 536 14.58 -16.38 24.27
CA SER A 536 15.18 -16.02 22.99
C SER A 536 14.46 -14.81 22.39
N ASP A 537 15.21 -13.99 21.65
CA ASP A 537 14.61 -12.95 20.82
C ASP A 537 13.72 -13.62 19.75
N PRO A 538 12.40 -13.32 19.71
CA PRO A 538 11.49 -13.80 18.69
C PRO A 538 12.02 -13.62 17.26
N LEU A 539 12.71 -12.51 16.99
CA LEU A 539 13.18 -12.18 15.64
C LEU A 539 14.36 -13.06 15.20
N ALA A 540 15.07 -13.67 16.16
CA ALA A 540 16.16 -14.62 15.88
C ALA A 540 15.67 -16.01 15.42
N LEU A 541 14.35 -16.24 15.35
CA LEU A 541 13.78 -17.47 14.83
C LEU A 541 14.02 -17.64 13.32
N LEU A 542 13.82 -16.56 12.55
CA LEU A 542 13.81 -16.62 11.09
C LEU A 542 15.06 -17.24 10.47
N PRO A 543 16.29 -16.89 10.90
CA PRO A 543 17.48 -17.48 10.30
C PRO A 543 17.57 -19.00 10.47
N THR A 544 17.20 -19.51 11.65
CA THR A 544 17.18 -20.97 11.92
C THR A 544 16.07 -21.67 11.16
N LEU A 545 14.89 -21.08 11.14
CA LEU A 545 13.73 -21.63 10.45
C LEU A 545 13.98 -21.75 8.94
N ALA A 546 14.48 -20.68 8.32
CA ALA A 546 14.87 -20.69 6.92
C ALA A 546 15.96 -21.73 6.63
N HIS A 547 16.99 -21.80 7.47
CA HIS A 547 18.06 -22.80 7.33
C HIS A 547 17.50 -24.23 7.33
N ALA A 548 16.62 -24.56 8.28
CA ALA A 548 16.03 -25.89 8.40
C ALA A 548 15.15 -26.26 7.19
N VAL A 549 14.25 -25.36 6.78
CA VAL A 549 13.36 -25.53 5.62
C VAL A 549 14.14 -25.72 4.33
N TRP A 550 15.16 -24.90 4.10
CA TRP A 550 15.98 -24.96 2.89
C TRP A 550 16.90 -26.17 2.86
N THR A 551 17.38 -26.63 4.01
CA THR A 551 18.20 -27.85 4.11
C THR A 551 17.38 -29.11 3.82
N ALA A 552 16.11 -29.11 4.21
CA ALA A 552 15.17 -30.18 3.91
C ALA A 552 14.63 -30.16 2.47
N ASP A 553 14.87 -29.09 1.71
CA ASP A 553 14.39 -28.88 0.33
C ASP A 553 12.86 -28.95 0.19
N VAL A 554 12.14 -28.39 1.17
CA VAL A 554 10.67 -28.37 1.22
C VAL A 554 10.10 -26.95 1.16
N GLY A 555 10.91 -25.96 0.76
CA GLY A 555 10.50 -24.56 0.68
C GLY A 555 9.34 -24.36 -0.28
N THR A 556 8.13 -24.19 0.26
CA THR A 556 6.90 -23.87 -0.48
C THR A 556 6.10 -22.82 0.28
N ARG A 557 5.10 -22.22 -0.37
CA ARG A 557 4.18 -21.29 0.30
C ARG A 557 3.16 -21.99 1.22
N ASP A 558 3.03 -23.31 1.13
CA ASP A 558 2.02 -24.11 1.84
C ASP A 558 2.61 -24.87 3.05
N LEU A 559 3.76 -24.41 3.57
CA LEU A 559 4.42 -25.02 4.71
C LEU A 559 3.51 -25.06 5.94
N ARG A 560 3.43 -26.22 6.58
CA ARG A 560 2.66 -26.44 7.80
C ARG A 560 3.56 -26.27 9.01
N ILE A 561 3.58 -25.06 9.57
CA ILE A 561 4.46 -24.73 10.70
C ILE A 561 3.67 -24.83 12.00
N ALA A 562 4.12 -25.66 12.94
CA ALA A 562 3.52 -25.86 14.24
C ALA A 562 4.47 -25.43 15.37
N ALA A 563 3.93 -24.84 16.42
CA ALA A 563 4.66 -24.48 17.62
C ALA A 563 4.50 -25.57 18.70
N GLU A 564 5.60 -26.03 19.30
CA GLU A 564 5.57 -27.00 20.40
C GLU A 564 5.43 -26.35 21.78
N ASP A 565 5.61 -25.02 21.87
CA ASP A 565 5.49 -24.21 23.08
C ASP A 565 5.00 -22.78 22.77
N ASP A 566 4.51 -22.08 23.80
CA ASP A 566 3.92 -20.75 23.65
C ASP A 566 4.95 -19.71 23.13
N THR A 567 6.22 -19.83 23.54
CA THR A 567 7.29 -18.94 23.08
C THR A 567 7.55 -19.09 21.58
N ALA A 568 7.54 -20.32 21.06
CA ALA A 568 7.61 -20.57 19.62
C ALA A 568 6.37 -20.06 18.88
N ALA A 569 5.18 -20.16 19.47
CA ALA A 569 3.96 -19.63 18.87
C ALA A 569 4.01 -18.10 18.76
N GLU A 570 4.40 -17.42 19.85
CA GLU A 570 4.60 -15.95 19.88
C GLU A 570 5.67 -15.51 18.89
N ALA A 571 6.77 -16.26 18.77
CA ALA A 571 7.84 -15.91 17.85
C ALA A 571 7.47 -16.09 16.38
N LEU A 572 6.72 -17.15 16.05
CA LEU A 572 6.18 -17.32 14.69
C LEU A 572 5.23 -16.18 14.33
N GLU A 573 4.34 -15.80 15.25
CA GLU A 573 3.40 -14.68 15.04
C GLU A 573 4.14 -13.34 14.87
N ALA A 574 5.16 -13.08 15.70
CA ALA A 574 5.98 -11.87 15.63
C ALA A 574 6.72 -11.69 14.29
N VAL A 575 7.00 -12.79 13.57
CA VAL A 575 7.66 -12.77 12.26
C VAL A 575 6.68 -12.97 11.09
N GLY A 576 5.38 -12.87 11.35
CA GLY A 576 4.33 -12.93 10.34
C GLY A 576 4.01 -14.35 9.83
N LEU A 577 4.29 -15.38 10.62
CA LEU A 577 3.99 -16.78 10.29
C LEU A 577 2.86 -17.32 11.19
N ALA A 578 1.80 -17.85 10.57
CA ALA A 578 0.70 -18.46 11.31
C ALA A 578 1.08 -19.85 11.82
N ALA A 579 1.08 -20.04 13.14
CA ALA A 579 1.33 -21.33 13.77
C ALA A 579 0.08 -22.22 13.78
N LEU A 580 0.21 -23.46 13.30
CA LEU A 580 -0.73 -24.53 13.55
C LEU A 580 -0.54 -25.01 15.00
N ARG A 581 -1.56 -24.81 15.84
CA ARG A 581 -1.54 -25.28 17.24
C ARG A 581 -1.95 -26.73 17.37
#